data_AF-A0A9E1U187-F1
#
_entry.id   AF-A0A9E1U187-F1
#
_cell.length_a   1.000
_cell.length_b   1.000
_cell.length_c   1.000
_cell.angle_alpha   90.00
_cell.angle_beta   90.00
_cell.angle_gamma   90.00
#
_symmetry.space_group_name_H-M   'P 1'
#
loop_
_entity.id
_entity.type
_entity.pdbx_description
1 polymer ?
#
loop_
_entity_poly.entity_id
_entity_poly.type
_entity_poly.pdbx_seq_one_letter_code
_entity_poly.pdbx_strand_id
1 'polypeptide(L)' 'DDEAMAVAIEKFPKIMERPIAVKGAKAVIGRPPENVLTLID' A
#
# COMPACT_ATOMS: atom_id res chain seq x y z
N ASP A 1 17.44 2.58 -3.68
CA ASP A 1 17.79 2.24 -2.29
C ASP A 1 16.52 2.32 -1.47
N ASP A 2 16.18 1.24 -0.78
CA ASP A 2 14.88 1.08 -0.13
C ASP A 2 14.74 2.03 1.06
N GLU A 3 15.85 2.30 1.76
CA GLU A 3 15.89 3.30 2.84
C GLU A 3 15.60 4.70 2.32
N ALA A 4 16.29 5.12 1.25
CA ALA A 4 16.04 6.41 0.62
C ALA A 4 14.58 6.56 0.15
N MET A 5 13.98 5.47 -0.37
CA MET A 5 12.59 5.46 -0.79
C MET A 5 11.62 5.56 0.40
N ALA A 6 11.89 4.84 1.50
CA ALA A 6 11.10 4.94 2.74
C ALA A 6 11.13 6.36 3.32
N VAL A 7 12.31 6.99 3.36
CA VAL A 7 12.47 8.38 3.82
C VAL A 7 11.71 9.36 2.91
N ALA A 8 11.70 9.13 1.59
CA ALA A 8 10.95 9.95 0.66
C ALA A 8 9.43 9.80 0.83
N ILE A 9 8.95 8.57 1.03
CA ILE A 9 7.53 8.27 1.31
C ILE A 9 7.07 8.89 2.63
N GLU A 10 7.90 8.80 3.67
CA GLU A 10 7.62 9.42 4.97
C GLU A 10 7.49 10.94 4.84
N LYS A 11 8.42 11.59 4.14
CA LYS A 11 8.41 13.05 3.90
C LYS A 11 7.27 13.47 2.98
N PHE A 12 6.90 12.63 2.01
CA PHE A 12 5.89 12.93 1.00
C PHE A 12 4.89 11.76 0.85
N PRO A 13 3.94 11.59 1.78
CA PRO A 13 3.01 10.45 1.78
C PRO A 13 2.16 10.29 0.51
N LYS A 14 2.03 11.36 -0.28
CA LYS A 14 1.33 11.35 -1.58
C LYS A 14 2.02 10.50 -2.65
N ILE A 15 3.31 10.18 -2.48
CA ILE A 15 4.07 9.34 -3.42
C ILE A 15 3.52 7.91 -3.44
N MET A 16 3.04 7.40 -2.29
CA MET A 16 2.50 6.05 -2.23
C MET A 16 1.18 5.94 -2.99
N GLU A 17 1.01 4.82 -3.68
CA GLU A 17 -0.29 4.44 -4.23
C GLU A 17 -1.30 4.15 -3.13
N ARG A 18 -2.54 4.57 -3.37
CA ARG A 18 -3.65 4.56 -2.43
C ARG A 18 -4.90 4.15 -3.20
N PRO A 19 -5.92 3.50 -2.62
CA PRO A 19 -6.04 3.09 -1.23
C PRO A 19 -5.21 1.84 -0.93
N ILE A 20 -4.78 1.69 0.32
CA ILE A 20 -4.14 0.49 0.83
C ILE A 20 -5.17 -0.22 1.71
N ALA A 21 -5.49 -1.48 1.40
CA ALA A 21 -6.36 -2.31 2.22
C ALA A 21 -5.51 -3.27 3.06
N VAL A 22 -5.90 -3.52 4.31
CA VAL A 22 -5.14 -4.34 5.27
C VAL A 22 -6.07 -5.37 5.92
N LYS A 23 -5.66 -6.64 5.95
CA LYS A 23 -6.32 -7.73 6.69
C LYS A 23 -5.27 -8.56 7.44
N GLY A 24 -5.19 -8.35 8.76
CA GLY A 24 -4.19 -9.01 9.60
C GLY A 24 -2.77 -8.67 9.14
N ALA A 25 -1.97 -9.69 8.81
CA ALA A 25 -0.60 -9.52 8.32
C ALA A 25 -0.47 -9.31 6.80
N LYS A 26 -1.60 -9.23 6.06
CA LYS A 26 -1.62 -9.00 4.60
C LYS A 26 -2.10 -7.58 4.29
N ALA A 27 -1.50 -6.95 3.28
CA ALA A 27 -1.93 -5.65 2.74
C ALA A 27 -1.81 -5.61 1.22
N VAL A 28 -2.70 -4.87 0.54
CA VAL A 28 -2.70 -4.72 -0.93
C VAL A 28 -3.06 -3.29 -1.35
N ILE A 29 -2.57 -2.88 -2.53
CA ILE A 29 -3.03 -1.65 -3.19
C ILE A 29 -4.41 -1.94 -3.80
N GLY A 30 -5.45 -1.35 -3.20
CA GLY A 30 -6.86 -1.50 -3.57
C GLY A 30 -7.27 -0.69 -4.80
N ARG A 31 -6.33 -0.45 -5.72
CA ARG A 31 -6.62 0.14 -7.03
C ARG A 31 -6.15 -0.84 -8.11
N PRO A 32 -7.06 -1.38 -8.92
CA PRO A 32 -8.52 -1.15 -8.87
C PRO A 32 -9.18 -1.83 -7.63
N PRO A 33 -10.40 -1.43 -7.21
CA PRO A 33 -11.02 -1.87 -5.95
C PRO A 33 -11.13 -3.39 -5.77
N GLU A 34 -11.25 -4.14 -6.87
CA GLU A 34 -11.27 -5.60 -6.90
C GLU A 34 -9.99 -6.24 -6.32
N ASN A 35 -8.84 -5.54 -6.29
CA ASN A 35 -7.62 -6.04 -5.67
C ASN A 35 -7.83 -6.36 -4.18
N VAL A 36 -8.76 -5.68 -3.51
CA VAL A 36 -9.08 -5.94 -2.09
C VAL A 36 -9.61 -7.37 -1.89
N LEU A 37 -10.24 -7.98 -2.90
CA LEU A 37 -10.75 -9.34 -2.81
C LEU A 37 -9.63 -10.37 -2.61
N THR A 38 -8.39 -10.06 -3.01
CA THR A 38 -7.22 -10.94 -2.77
C THR A 38 -6.87 -11.08 -1.29
N LEU A 39 -7.40 -10.20 -0.42
CA LEU A 39 -7.27 -10.33 1.03
C LEU A 39 -8.27 -11.33 1.62
N ILE A 40 -9.33 -11.68 0.89
CA ILE A 40 -10.43 -12.51 1.39
C ILE A 40 -10.20 -13.96 0.98
N ASP A 41 -9.37 -14.67 1.74
CA ASP A 41 -9.39 -16.13 1.80
C ASP A 41 -10.73 -16.65 2.36
#